data_AF-A0A0C1GVJ9-F1
#
_entry.id   AF-A0A0C1GVJ9-F1
#
_cell.length_a   1.000
_cell.length_b   1.000
_cell.length_c   1.000
_cell.angle_alpha   90.00
_cell.angle_beta   90.00
_cell.angle_gamma   90.00
#
_symmetry.space_group_name_H-M   'P 1'
#
loop_
_entity.id
_entity.type
_entity.pdbx_description
1 polymer ?
#
loop_
_entity_poly.entity_id
_entity_poly.type
_entity_poly.pdbx_seq_one_letter_code
_entity_poly.pdbx_strand_id
1 'polypeptide(L)'
;MSVSGYSKREVKGVQAFAEKAASARRGGLLHGTKVATTSGWKLVERLVAGDLVRTLDHGFQELRRVRADQIIVSGDERRPEHLPVLVPSRAAFNGRPVWLMPEQGMALDQGKLGVGIEGISIIPARMLSGVGRLKSDTPAQTFDVTSLFFDQDELVFIEGGFQVYCPSGRMVSASGQNTEPYEVADAEHADLLIEAVVSKGDISALANPLAALPAPIPTEPIFPIRPPLGIRRPGRPGRPDMPVLFLRSEWQLQ
;
A
#
# COMPACT_ATOMS: atom_id res chain seq x y z
N MET A 1 46.82 11.96 -37.47
CA MET A 1 46.31 10.62 -37.14
C MET A 1 45.51 10.73 -35.85
N SER A 2 44.21 11.00 -35.97
CA SER A 2 43.31 11.18 -34.82
C SER A 2 42.75 9.83 -34.40
N VAL A 3 42.95 9.42 -33.15
CA VAL A 3 42.27 8.25 -32.57
C VAL A 3 41.09 8.76 -31.77
N SER A 4 39.94 8.70 -32.42
CA SER A 4 38.60 8.78 -31.87
C SER A 4 38.27 7.50 -31.10
N GLY A 5 37.51 7.62 -30.01
CA GLY A 5 36.80 6.45 -29.46
C GLY A 5 36.57 6.51 -27.95
N TYR A 6 35.77 7.45 -27.47
CA TYR A 6 35.11 7.33 -26.17
C TYR A 6 34.18 6.10 -26.20
N SER A 7 34.57 5.01 -25.53
CA SER A 7 33.70 3.84 -25.36
C SER A 7 32.69 4.10 -24.24
N LYS A 8 31.49 4.47 -24.68
CA LYS A 8 30.22 4.53 -23.96
C LYS A 8 30.02 3.25 -23.11
N ARG A 9 29.99 3.36 -21.78
CA ARG A 9 29.37 2.35 -20.91
C ARG A 9 27.89 2.68 -20.82
N GLU A 10 27.08 1.96 -21.60
CA GLU A 10 25.62 2.10 -21.60
C GLU A 10 24.99 1.42 -20.38
N VAL A 11 23.99 2.13 -19.87
CA VAL A 11 23.24 1.95 -18.64
C VAL A 11 22.27 0.78 -18.80
N LYS A 12 22.61 -0.38 -18.23
CA LYS A 12 21.75 -1.59 -18.22
C LYS A 12 20.54 -1.51 -17.28
N GLY A 13 20.47 -0.52 -16.38
CA GLY A 13 19.39 -0.39 -15.38
C GLY A 13 18.09 0.21 -15.91
N VAL A 14 18.15 1.03 -16.96
CA VAL A 14 16.95 1.74 -17.51
C VAL A 14 16.14 0.83 -18.45
N GLN A 15 16.77 -0.19 -19.02
CA GLN A 15 16.16 -1.06 -20.03
C GLN A 15 15.24 -2.15 -19.42
N ALA A 16 15.51 -2.61 -18.19
CA ALA A 16 14.76 -3.71 -17.57
C ALA A 16 13.32 -3.33 -17.21
N PHE A 17 13.06 -2.05 -16.90
CA PHE A 17 11.71 -1.53 -16.71
C PHE A 17 11.14 -0.85 -17.96
N ALA A 18 11.95 -0.64 -19.01
CA ALA A 18 11.52 -0.11 -20.30
C ALA A 18 10.82 -1.16 -21.21
N GLU A 19 10.74 -2.43 -20.78
CA GLU A 19 9.62 -3.34 -21.09
C GLU A 19 8.27 -2.87 -20.46
N LYS A 20 8.20 -1.57 -20.17
CA LYS A 20 7.09 -0.63 -19.92
C LYS A 20 6.03 -0.60 -21.03
N ALA A 21 5.55 -1.77 -21.43
CA ALA A 21 4.18 -1.91 -21.87
C ALA A 21 3.61 -3.13 -21.17
N ALA A 22 3.12 -2.91 -19.95
CA ALA A 22 1.92 -3.59 -19.53
C ALA A 22 1.90 -5.10 -19.84
N SER A 23 2.44 -5.91 -18.93
CA SER A 23 1.57 -6.99 -18.47
C SER A 23 0.44 -6.42 -17.61
N ALA A 24 -0.35 -5.49 -18.19
CA ALA A 24 -1.63 -5.06 -17.64
C ALA A 24 -2.52 -6.27 -17.32
N ARG A 25 -2.26 -7.41 -17.98
CA ARG A 25 -2.92 -8.69 -17.78
C ARG A 25 -2.30 -9.58 -16.68
N ARG A 26 -1.19 -9.19 -16.04
CA ARG A 26 -0.54 -9.99 -14.96
C ARG A 26 -0.17 -9.19 -13.71
N GLY A 27 -0.47 -7.90 -13.65
CA GLY A 27 -0.43 -7.09 -12.42
C GLY A 27 -1.85 -6.66 -12.01
N GLY A 28 -1.97 -5.94 -10.89
CA GLY A 28 -3.25 -5.47 -10.37
C GLY A 28 -3.83 -6.39 -9.29
N LEU A 29 -4.98 -5.99 -8.76
CA LEU A 29 -5.63 -6.62 -7.62
C LEU A 29 -6.83 -7.44 -8.06
N LEU A 30 -6.85 -8.72 -7.69
CA LEU A 30 -7.96 -9.61 -8.00
C LEU A 30 -9.27 -9.08 -7.38
N HIS A 31 -10.39 -9.18 -8.10
CA HIS A 31 -11.70 -8.89 -7.53
C HIS A 31 -11.94 -9.72 -6.26
N GLY A 32 -12.59 -9.10 -5.28
CA GLY A 32 -12.69 -9.66 -3.94
C GLY A 32 -11.56 -9.21 -3.01
N THR A 33 -10.45 -8.63 -3.49
CA THR A 33 -9.40 -8.07 -2.62
C THR A 33 -9.90 -6.81 -1.93
N LYS A 34 -9.64 -6.67 -0.63
CA LYS A 34 -10.00 -5.45 0.12
C LYS A 34 -8.83 -4.49 0.17
N VAL A 35 -9.12 -3.22 -0.02
CA VAL A 35 -8.20 -2.08 0.04
C VAL A 35 -8.62 -1.18 1.20
N ALA A 36 -7.65 -0.63 1.91
CA ALA A 36 -7.91 0.27 3.03
C ALA A 36 -8.32 1.67 2.52
N THR A 37 -9.50 2.14 2.95
CA THR A 37 -10.04 3.47 2.62
C THR A 37 -10.39 4.24 3.90
N THR A 38 -10.80 5.50 3.78
CA THR A 38 -11.28 6.31 4.91
C THR A 38 -12.49 5.69 5.63
N SER A 39 -13.30 4.91 4.91
CA SER A 39 -14.46 4.18 5.44
C SER A 39 -14.15 2.76 5.95
N GLY A 40 -12.85 2.41 6.02
CA GLY A 40 -12.38 1.08 6.34
C GLY A 40 -12.11 0.24 5.08
N TRP A 41 -12.21 -1.08 5.21
CA TRP A 41 -11.90 -2.01 4.12
C TRP A 41 -12.99 -2.03 3.05
N LYS A 42 -12.64 -1.63 1.82
CA LYS A 42 -13.53 -1.63 0.66
C LYS A 42 -13.03 -2.63 -0.39
N LEU A 43 -13.95 -3.35 -1.04
CA LEU A 43 -13.60 -4.26 -2.13
C LEU A 43 -13.06 -3.47 -3.33
N VAL A 44 -12.02 -3.99 -3.98
CA VAL A 44 -11.33 -3.30 -5.07
C VAL A 44 -12.26 -3.02 -6.25
N GLU A 45 -13.15 -3.94 -6.58
CA GLU A 45 -14.14 -3.79 -7.66
C GLU A 45 -15.21 -2.73 -7.39
N ARG A 46 -15.27 -2.20 -6.16
CA ARG A 46 -16.16 -1.11 -5.77
C ARG A 46 -15.46 0.25 -5.72
N LEU A 47 -14.14 0.28 -5.91
CA LEU A 47 -13.38 1.53 -5.92
C LEU A 47 -13.65 2.29 -7.21
N VAL A 48 -13.76 3.61 -7.08
CA VAL A 48 -13.95 4.53 -8.20
C VAL A 48 -12.97 5.68 -8.09
N ALA A 49 -12.77 6.41 -9.19
CA ALA A 49 -11.98 7.64 -9.15
C ALA A 49 -12.59 8.62 -8.14
N GLY A 50 -11.75 9.31 -7.37
CA GLY A 50 -12.13 10.17 -6.26
C GLY A 50 -12.14 9.48 -4.88
N ASP A 51 -12.14 8.14 -4.81
CA ASP A 51 -12.04 7.45 -3.52
C ASP A 51 -10.66 7.69 -2.88
N LEU A 52 -10.66 7.92 -1.56
CA LEU A 52 -9.44 8.09 -0.76
C LEU A 52 -8.94 6.74 -0.23
N VAL A 53 -7.77 6.33 -0.69
CA VAL A 53 -7.10 5.07 -0.36
C VAL A 53 -5.92 5.31 0.56
N ARG A 54 -5.75 4.46 1.56
CA ARG A 54 -4.62 4.54 2.50
C ARG A 54 -3.33 4.04 1.83
N THR A 55 -2.33 4.90 1.81
CA THR A 55 -0.98 4.61 1.35
C THR A 55 0.00 4.60 2.52
N LEU A 56 1.23 4.12 2.28
CA LEU A 56 2.27 4.01 3.29
C LEU A 56 2.79 5.37 3.74
N ASP A 57 3.25 6.19 2.80
CA ASP A 57 4.01 7.39 3.09
C ASP A 57 3.15 8.66 3.04
N HIS A 58 2.12 8.67 2.19
CA HIS A 58 1.35 9.87 1.87
C HIS A 58 -0.05 9.90 2.49
N GLY A 59 -0.32 9.05 3.49
CA GLY A 59 -1.60 9.04 4.20
C GLY A 59 -2.76 8.57 3.30
N PHE A 60 -3.80 9.37 3.14
CA PHE A 60 -4.92 9.02 2.25
C PHE A 60 -4.76 9.75 0.91
N GLN A 61 -4.64 9.00 -0.19
CA GLN A 61 -4.45 9.52 -1.53
C GLN A 61 -5.68 9.25 -2.39
N GLU A 62 -6.02 10.21 -3.25
CA GLU A 62 -7.17 10.14 -4.14
C GLU A 62 -6.87 9.24 -5.35
N LEU A 63 -7.75 8.28 -5.62
CA LEU A 63 -7.68 7.49 -6.84
C LEU A 63 -7.99 8.37 -8.06
N ARG A 64 -7.05 8.46 -8.99
CA ARG A 64 -7.23 9.22 -10.24
C ARG A 64 -7.92 8.42 -11.32
N ARG A 65 -7.62 7.12 -11.39
CA ARG A 65 -8.20 6.22 -12.38
C ARG A 65 -8.25 4.80 -11.84
N VAL A 66 -9.27 4.07 -12.24
CA VAL A 66 -9.44 2.64 -11.99
C VAL A 66 -9.62 1.95 -13.33
N ARG A 67 -8.92 0.83 -13.56
CA ARG A 67 -9.08 0.00 -14.77
C ARG A 67 -9.38 -1.43 -14.36
N ALA A 68 -10.51 -1.95 -14.79
CA ALA A 68 -10.83 -3.36 -14.64
C ALA A 68 -10.47 -4.11 -15.94
N ASP A 69 -9.79 -5.24 -15.81
CA ASP A 69 -9.42 -6.14 -16.89
C ASP A 69 -9.88 -7.56 -16.52
N GLN A 70 -10.40 -8.30 -17.50
CA GLN A 70 -10.69 -9.72 -17.32
C GLN A 70 -9.50 -10.56 -17.77
N ILE A 71 -9.08 -11.49 -16.92
CA ILE A 71 -7.96 -12.40 -17.16
C ILE A 71 -8.52 -13.79 -17.44
N ILE A 72 -7.96 -14.43 -18.46
CA ILE A 72 -8.24 -15.81 -18.81
C ILE A 72 -6.92 -16.57 -18.73
N VAL A 73 -6.89 -17.60 -17.88
CA VAL A 73 -5.74 -18.50 -17.73
C VAL A 73 -6.06 -19.80 -18.45
N SER A 74 -5.16 -20.22 -19.35
CA SER A 74 -5.32 -21.50 -20.06
C SER A 74 -5.34 -22.66 -19.06
N GLY A 75 -6.22 -23.65 -19.27
CA GLY A 75 -6.39 -24.76 -18.32
C GLY A 75 -5.16 -25.69 -18.17
N ASP A 76 -4.25 -25.64 -19.14
CA ASP A 76 -2.98 -26.35 -19.20
C ASP A 76 -1.80 -25.52 -18.66
N GLU A 77 -2.00 -24.26 -18.29
CA GLU A 77 -0.93 -23.44 -17.71
C GLU A 77 -0.56 -23.98 -16.33
N ARG A 78 0.71 -24.31 -16.16
CA ARG A 78 1.29 -24.88 -14.93
C ARG A 78 2.51 -24.11 -14.45
N ARG A 79 3.01 -23.16 -15.25
CA ARG A 79 4.19 -22.36 -14.92
C ARG A 79 3.89 -21.44 -13.75
N PRO A 80 4.54 -21.61 -12.58
CA PRO A 80 4.30 -20.77 -11.41
C PRO A 80 4.43 -19.27 -11.68
N GLU A 81 5.39 -18.88 -12.53
CA GLU A 81 5.64 -17.49 -12.92
C GLU A 81 4.47 -16.82 -13.67
N HIS A 82 3.51 -17.61 -14.17
CA HIS A 82 2.35 -17.12 -14.91
C HIS A 82 1.05 -17.17 -14.11
N LEU A 83 1.07 -17.82 -12.95
CA LEU A 83 -0.11 -18.03 -12.13
C LEU A 83 -0.15 -17.03 -10.98
N PRO A 84 -1.34 -16.59 -10.54
CA PRO A 84 -1.49 -15.85 -9.29
C PRO A 84 -0.87 -16.59 -8.10
N VAL A 85 -0.41 -15.84 -7.11
CA VAL A 85 0.10 -16.40 -5.85
C VAL A 85 -1.00 -16.36 -4.79
N LEU A 86 -1.33 -17.53 -4.26
CA LEU A 86 -2.23 -17.69 -3.12
C LEU A 86 -1.46 -17.46 -1.82
N VAL A 87 -1.88 -16.44 -1.09
CA VAL A 87 -1.52 -16.24 0.31
C VAL A 87 -2.63 -16.85 1.18
N PRO A 88 -2.35 -17.90 1.97
CA PRO A 88 -3.38 -18.54 2.80
C PRO A 88 -3.84 -17.60 3.92
N SER A 89 -5.03 -17.85 4.48
CA SER A 89 -5.50 -17.15 5.67
C SER A 89 -4.51 -17.28 6.83
N ARG A 90 -4.35 -16.22 7.62
CA ARG A 90 -3.44 -16.16 8.78
C ARG A 90 -1.96 -16.36 8.41
N ALA A 91 -1.59 -16.08 7.16
CA ALA A 91 -0.18 -16.02 6.77
C ALA A 91 0.49 -14.75 7.31
N ALA A 92 -0.26 -13.65 7.33
CA ALA A 92 0.08 -12.42 8.05
C ALA A 92 -1.15 -12.02 8.90
N PHE A 93 -1.59 -10.76 8.82
CA PHE A 93 -2.77 -10.27 9.55
C PHE A 93 -4.10 -10.54 8.81
N ASN A 94 -4.09 -11.36 7.75
CA ASN A 94 -5.25 -11.62 6.91
C ASN A 94 -6.20 -12.66 7.53
N GLY A 95 -7.49 -12.32 7.63
CA GLY A 95 -8.53 -13.26 8.11
C GLY A 95 -8.96 -14.30 7.08
N ARG A 96 -8.72 -14.06 5.79
CA ARG A 96 -9.06 -14.95 4.66
C ARG A 96 -7.92 -15.00 3.65
N PRO A 97 -7.92 -15.97 2.71
CA PRO A 97 -6.91 -16.02 1.67
C PRO A 97 -6.91 -14.76 0.79
N VAL A 98 -5.72 -14.35 0.36
CA VAL A 98 -5.48 -13.21 -0.55
C VAL A 98 -4.81 -13.74 -1.81
N TRP A 99 -5.24 -13.26 -2.96
CA TRP A 99 -4.66 -13.61 -4.26
C TRP A 99 -3.86 -12.43 -4.79
N LEU A 100 -2.62 -12.69 -5.18
CA LEU A 100 -1.71 -11.69 -5.74
C LEU A 100 -1.45 -12.04 -7.20
N MET A 101 -1.63 -11.09 -8.11
CA MET A 101 -1.23 -11.29 -9.51
C MET A 101 0.30 -11.44 -9.60
N PRO A 102 0.86 -12.26 -10.52
CA PRO A 102 2.28 -12.62 -10.47
C PRO A 102 3.24 -11.43 -10.64
N GLU A 103 2.84 -10.41 -11.41
CA GLU A 103 3.58 -9.14 -11.57
C GLU A 103 3.10 -8.04 -10.60
N GLN A 104 2.26 -8.36 -9.61
CA GLN A 104 1.90 -7.40 -8.57
C GLN A 104 3.16 -7.12 -7.73
N GLY A 105 3.61 -5.87 -7.74
CA GLY A 105 4.69 -5.43 -6.88
C GLY A 105 4.25 -5.45 -5.41
N MET A 106 5.03 -6.14 -4.59
CA MET A 106 4.85 -6.28 -3.15
C MET A 106 5.96 -5.49 -2.45
N ALA A 107 5.59 -4.66 -1.49
CA ALA A 107 6.56 -3.96 -0.67
C ALA A 107 7.17 -4.95 0.33
N LEU A 108 8.50 -4.98 0.39
CA LEU A 108 9.27 -5.74 1.35
C LEU A 108 10.07 -4.78 2.22
N ASP A 109 9.79 -4.78 3.52
CA ASP A 109 10.53 -4.04 4.54
C ASP A 109 11.81 -4.80 4.92
N GLN A 110 12.95 -4.30 4.45
CA GLN A 110 14.26 -4.92 4.68
C GLN A 110 14.70 -4.81 6.15
N GLY A 111 14.26 -3.77 6.87
CA GLY A 111 14.59 -3.59 8.29
C GLY A 111 14.03 -4.73 9.14
N LYS A 112 12.89 -5.30 8.74
CA LYS A 112 12.33 -6.48 9.39
C LYS A 112 13.11 -7.76 9.10
N LEU A 113 13.96 -7.83 8.08
CA LEU A 113 14.72 -9.04 7.80
C LEU A 113 15.93 -9.22 8.73
N GLY A 114 16.34 -8.17 9.46
CA GLY A 114 17.49 -8.25 10.37
C GLY A 114 18.84 -8.34 9.64
N VAL A 115 18.87 -7.98 8.36
CA VAL A 115 20.06 -8.02 7.48
C VAL A 115 20.93 -6.76 7.58
N GLY A 116 20.64 -5.86 8.53
CA GLY A 116 21.40 -4.63 8.77
C GLY A 116 21.18 -3.53 7.71
N ILE A 117 20.19 -3.70 6.83
CA ILE A 117 19.78 -2.72 5.83
C ILE A 117 18.36 -2.27 6.15
N GLU A 118 18.13 -0.96 6.17
CA GLU A 118 16.82 -0.36 6.31
C GLU A 118 16.33 0.13 4.95
N GLY A 119 15.03 -0.01 4.70
CA GLY A 119 14.41 0.43 3.45
C GLY A 119 13.29 -0.49 2.99
N ILE A 120 12.65 -0.08 1.91
CA ILE A 120 11.57 -0.83 1.27
C ILE A 120 11.97 -1.12 -0.16
N SER A 121 11.93 -2.40 -0.53
CA SER A 121 12.10 -2.82 -1.91
C SER A 121 10.81 -3.40 -2.46
N ILE A 122 10.54 -3.15 -3.73
CA ILE A 122 9.41 -3.73 -4.43
C ILE A 122 9.87 -5.00 -5.14
N ILE A 123 9.23 -6.12 -4.82
CA ILE A 123 9.47 -7.42 -5.46
C ILE A 123 8.18 -7.94 -6.11
N PRO A 124 8.25 -8.64 -7.24
CA PRO A 124 7.06 -9.20 -7.86
C PRO A 124 6.54 -10.41 -7.08
N ALA A 125 5.22 -10.52 -6.95
CA ALA A 125 4.59 -11.57 -6.15
C ALA A 125 4.96 -13.00 -6.60
N ARG A 126 5.21 -13.24 -7.89
CA ARG A 126 5.62 -14.58 -8.40
C ARG A 126 6.86 -15.14 -7.68
N MET A 127 7.78 -14.29 -7.24
CA MET A 127 9.00 -14.69 -6.55
C MET A 127 8.74 -15.16 -5.11
N LEU A 128 7.57 -14.85 -4.57
CA LEU A 128 7.11 -15.34 -3.26
C LEU A 128 6.51 -16.74 -3.32
N SER A 129 6.33 -17.31 -4.50
CA SER A 129 5.82 -18.68 -4.65
C SER A 129 6.80 -19.67 -4.04
N GLY A 130 6.33 -20.51 -3.11
CA GLY A 130 7.18 -21.44 -2.37
C GLY A 130 7.77 -20.87 -1.08
N VAL A 131 7.61 -19.57 -0.82
CA VAL A 131 8.00 -18.96 0.46
C VAL A 131 6.96 -19.32 1.53
N GLY A 132 7.38 -20.14 2.51
CA GLY A 132 6.50 -20.59 3.58
C GLY A 132 5.31 -21.41 3.07
N ARG A 133 4.10 -20.83 3.12
CA ARG A 133 2.86 -21.48 2.66
C ARG A 133 2.26 -20.82 1.40
N LEU A 134 2.99 -19.89 0.78
CA LEU A 134 2.55 -19.25 -0.45
C LEU A 134 2.75 -20.20 -1.63
N LYS A 135 1.76 -20.28 -2.51
CA LYS A 135 1.82 -21.14 -3.70
C LYS A 135 1.24 -20.45 -4.92
N SER A 136 1.83 -20.71 -6.07
CA SER A 136 1.24 -20.34 -7.35
C SER A 136 0.07 -21.26 -7.69
N ASP A 137 -1.10 -20.69 -7.97
CA ASP A 137 -2.34 -21.41 -8.25
C ASP A 137 -3.30 -20.47 -9.00
N THR A 138 -4.45 -20.97 -9.46
CA THR A 138 -5.46 -20.13 -10.10
C THR A 138 -6.77 -20.12 -9.32
N PRO A 139 -7.37 -18.95 -9.04
CA PRO A 139 -8.66 -18.89 -8.34
C PRO A 139 -9.81 -19.42 -9.21
N ALA A 140 -9.69 -19.27 -10.53
CA ALA A 140 -10.64 -19.75 -11.55
C ALA A 140 -9.95 -19.74 -12.93
N GLN A 141 -10.61 -20.28 -13.96
CA GLN A 141 -10.13 -20.16 -15.35
C GLN A 141 -10.26 -18.72 -15.87
N THR A 142 -11.28 -18.00 -15.42
CA THR A 142 -11.55 -16.60 -15.78
C THR A 142 -11.86 -15.83 -14.52
N PHE A 143 -11.22 -14.67 -14.35
CA PHE A 143 -11.41 -13.79 -13.20
C PHE A 143 -11.08 -12.35 -13.56
N ASP A 144 -11.62 -11.41 -12.79
CA ASP A 144 -11.43 -9.99 -13.04
C ASP A 144 -10.37 -9.40 -12.09
N VAL A 145 -9.61 -8.44 -12.60
CA VAL A 145 -8.53 -7.75 -11.91
C VAL A 145 -8.71 -6.25 -12.07
N THR A 146 -8.52 -5.51 -10.99
CA THR A 146 -8.58 -4.05 -10.97
C THR A 146 -7.19 -3.47 -10.72
N SER A 147 -6.75 -2.58 -11.62
CA SER A 147 -5.56 -1.74 -11.48
C SER A 147 -5.95 -0.35 -10.98
N LEU A 148 -5.22 0.13 -9.97
CA LEU A 148 -5.42 1.44 -9.34
C LEU A 148 -4.31 2.41 -9.78
N PHE A 149 -4.69 3.64 -10.11
CA PHE A 149 -3.75 4.67 -10.55
C PHE A 149 -3.94 5.95 -9.73
N PHE A 150 -2.81 6.49 -9.26
CA PHE A 150 -2.70 7.71 -8.46
C PHE A 150 -1.90 8.77 -9.23
N ASP A 151 -1.74 9.96 -8.64
CA ASP A 151 -0.94 11.03 -9.26
C ASP A 151 0.56 10.72 -9.32
N GLN A 152 1.03 9.97 -8.35
CA GLN A 152 2.40 9.48 -8.20
C GLN A 152 2.35 8.00 -7.85
N ASP A 153 3.51 7.36 -7.79
CA ASP A 153 3.57 5.97 -7.38
C ASP A 153 3.24 5.86 -5.89
N GLU A 154 2.47 4.84 -5.51
CA GLU A 154 2.02 4.69 -4.12
C GLU A 154 2.12 3.23 -3.68
N LEU A 155 2.47 3.02 -2.41
CA LEU A 155 2.30 1.75 -1.72
C LEU A 155 0.95 1.73 -1.00
N VAL A 156 0.04 0.90 -1.47
CA VAL A 156 -1.34 0.81 -0.98
C VAL A 156 -1.50 -0.35 -0.01
N PHE A 157 -2.28 -0.16 1.06
CA PHE A 157 -2.63 -1.25 1.97
C PHE A 157 -3.79 -2.09 1.45
N ILE A 158 -3.54 -3.39 1.35
CA ILE A 158 -4.57 -4.39 1.10
C ILE A 158 -4.78 -5.28 2.33
N GLU A 159 -5.80 -6.13 2.26
CA GLU A 159 -6.19 -7.04 3.33
C GLU A 159 -5.02 -7.79 3.94
N GLY A 160 -5.01 -7.91 5.27
CA GLY A 160 -3.92 -8.56 5.99
C GLY A 160 -2.70 -7.70 6.20
N GLY A 161 -2.79 -6.41 5.87
CA GLY A 161 -1.71 -5.46 6.09
C GLY A 161 -0.63 -5.52 5.02
N PHE A 162 -0.81 -6.31 3.96
CA PHE A 162 0.11 -6.32 2.84
C PHE A 162 0.13 -4.97 2.14
N GLN A 163 1.29 -4.63 1.60
CA GLN A 163 1.53 -3.38 0.89
C GLN A 163 1.84 -3.70 -0.57
N VAL A 164 1.07 -3.09 -1.46
CA VAL A 164 1.17 -3.33 -2.90
C VAL A 164 1.56 -2.05 -3.63
N TYR A 165 2.51 -2.17 -4.54
CA TYR A 165 2.95 -1.06 -5.37
C TYR A 165 1.95 -0.79 -6.49
N CYS A 166 1.50 0.46 -6.56
CA CYS A 166 0.59 0.98 -7.57
C CYS A 166 1.29 2.11 -8.34
N PRO A 167 1.79 1.86 -9.57
CA PRO A 167 2.41 2.91 -10.35
C PRO A 167 1.37 3.96 -10.79
N SER A 168 1.78 5.22 -10.84
CA SER A 168 0.98 6.34 -11.35
C SER A 168 0.47 6.13 -12.79
N GLY A 169 1.17 5.30 -13.56
CA GLY A 169 0.88 5.07 -14.97
C GLY A 169 1.24 6.28 -15.86
N ARG A 170 1.92 7.29 -15.31
CA ARG A 170 2.49 8.39 -16.10
C ARG A 170 3.72 7.88 -16.84
N MET A 171 3.81 8.21 -18.14
CA MET A 171 5.08 8.04 -18.85
C MET A 171 6.08 9.06 -18.28
N VAL A 172 7.12 8.59 -17.60
CA VAL A 172 8.23 9.45 -17.17
C VAL A 172 8.90 10.01 -18.43
N SER A 173 8.77 11.32 -18.67
CA SER A 173 9.57 12.01 -19.67
C SER A 173 11.03 12.02 -19.21
N ALA A 174 11.96 11.59 -20.07
CA ALA A 174 13.37 11.34 -19.78
C ALA A 174 14.22 12.57 -19.36
N SER A 175 13.62 13.68 -18.93
CA SER A 175 14.30 14.97 -18.72
C SER A 175 14.20 15.54 -17.30
N GLY A 176 13.80 14.74 -16.31
CA GLY A 176 13.84 15.13 -14.90
C GLY A 176 14.54 14.06 -14.08
N GLN A 177 15.41 14.47 -13.14
CA GLN A 177 15.90 13.60 -12.08
C GLN A 177 14.71 13.14 -11.25
N ASN A 178 14.06 12.06 -11.68
CA ASN A 178 13.00 11.41 -10.93
C ASN A 178 13.71 10.59 -9.85
N THR A 179 13.73 11.11 -8.63
CA THR A 179 13.92 10.27 -7.46
C THR A 179 12.68 9.37 -7.42
N GLU A 180 12.74 8.20 -8.07
CA GLU A 180 11.64 7.25 -7.94
C GLU A 180 11.52 6.90 -6.46
N PRO A 181 10.38 7.18 -5.81
CA PRO A 181 10.28 7.12 -4.35
C PRO A 181 10.38 5.69 -3.81
N TYR A 182 10.20 4.69 -4.68
CA TYR A 182 10.27 3.28 -4.34
C TYR A 182 11.30 2.57 -5.22
N GLU A 183 12.22 1.84 -4.59
CA GLU A 183 13.20 1.03 -5.28
C GLU A 183 12.56 -0.29 -5.71
N VAL A 184 12.41 -0.49 -7.02
CA VAL A 184 12.03 -1.80 -7.55
C VAL A 184 13.29 -2.65 -7.70
N ALA A 185 13.35 -3.75 -6.96
CA ALA A 185 14.50 -4.61 -6.95
C ALA A 185 14.71 -5.25 -8.34
N ASP A 186 15.96 -5.31 -8.77
CA ASP A 186 16.33 -6.16 -9.90
C ASP A 186 16.25 -7.65 -9.51
N ALA A 187 16.45 -8.55 -10.48
CA ALA A 187 16.29 -9.98 -10.24
C ALA A 187 17.27 -10.52 -9.18
N GLU A 188 18.53 -10.09 -9.22
CA GLU A 188 19.57 -10.55 -8.30
C GLU A 188 19.29 -10.07 -6.87
N HIS A 189 18.95 -8.80 -6.72
CA HIS A 189 18.56 -8.23 -5.42
C HIS A 189 17.28 -8.86 -4.89
N ALA A 190 16.28 -9.07 -5.75
CA ALA A 190 15.03 -9.71 -5.35
C ALA A 190 15.27 -11.14 -4.84
N ASP A 191 16.10 -11.95 -5.51
CA ASP A 191 16.44 -13.31 -5.07
C ASP A 191 17.08 -13.29 -3.67
N LEU A 192 18.04 -12.39 -3.42
CA LEU A 192 18.67 -12.23 -2.09
C LEU A 192 17.65 -11.88 -1.00
N LEU A 193 16.69 -10.99 -1.29
CA LEU A 193 15.63 -10.64 -0.34
C LEU A 193 14.71 -11.83 -0.07
N ILE A 194 14.37 -12.63 -1.09
CA ILE A 194 13.56 -13.83 -0.92
C ILE A 194 14.28 -14.86 -0.06
N GLU A 195 15.57 -15.11 -0.30
CA GLU A 195 16.38 -16.01 0.53
C GLU A 195 16.39 -15.56 1.99
N ALA A 196 16.52 -14.27 2.25
CA ALA A 196 16.45 -13.71 3.60
C ALA A 196 15.07 -13.92 4.26
N VAL A 197 13.97 -13.76 3.51
CA VAL A 197 12.61 -14.06 4.00
C VAL A 197 12.47 -15.55 4.34
N VAL A 198 12.96 -16.44 3.47
CA VAL A 198 12.91 -17.89 3.67
C VAL A 198 13.73 -18.29 4.90
N SER A 199 14.94 -17.76 5.04
CA SER A 199 15.82 -18.00 6.19
C SER A 199 15.20 -17.55 7.50
N LYS A 200 14.51 -16.39 7.49
CA LYS A 200 13.77 -15.89 8.66
C LYS A 200 12.54 -16.74 8.98
N GLY A 201 11.89 -17.33 7.98
CA GLY A 201 10.73 -18.22 8.13
C GLY A 201 9.41 -17.50 8.43
N ASP A 202 9.34 -16.17 8.22
CA ASP A 202 8.15 -15.36 8.46
C ASP A 202 7.99 -14.30 7.37
N ILE A 203 6.76 -14.11 6.90
CA ILE A 203 6.39 -13.15 5.85
C ILE A 203 6.03 -11.75 6.39
N SER A 204 6.24 -11.49 7.69
CA SER A 204 6.00 -10.18 8.32
C SER A 204 6.75 -9.01 7.67
N ALA A 205 7.81 -9.28 6.90
CA ALA A 205 8.48 -8.27 6.08
C ALA A 205 7.58 -7.65 4.99
N LEU A 206 6.54 -8.38 4.56
CA LEU A 206 5.61 -7.96 3.50
C LEU A 206 4.34 -7.28 4.02
N ALA A 207 4.13 -7.30 5.35
CA ALA A 207 2.87 -6.90 5.95
C ALA A 207 3.05 -6.07 7.21
N ASN A 208 2.21 -5.05 7.37
CA ASN A 208 2.13 -4.21 8.54
C ASN A 208 0.69 -4.20 9.08
N PRO A 209 0.47 -4.38 10.40
CA PRO A 209 -0.87 -4.27 10.94
C PRO A 209 -1.33 -2.82 10.76
N LEU A 210 -2.52 -2.61 10.18
CA LEU A 210 -3.05 -1.25 9.94
C LEU A 210 -3.07 -0.37 11.20
N ALA A 211 -3.27 -0.98 12.38
CA ALA A 211 -3.29 -0.29 13.66
C ALA A 211 -1.92 0.25 14.11
N ALA A 212 -0.82 -0.23 13.51
CA ALA A 212 0.53 0.26 13.80
C ALA A 212 0.98 1.39 12.87
N LEU A 213 0.10 1.85 11.96
CA LEU A 213 0.43 2.97 11.09
C LEU A 213 0.31 4.29 11.87
N PRO A 214 1.24 5.23 11.69
CA PRO A 214 1.10 6.56 12.28
C PRO A 214 -0.25 7.14 11.85
N ALA A 215 -0.98 7.72 12.81
CA ALA A 215 -2.25 8.37 12.53
C ALA A 215 -2.06 9.33 11.33
N PRO A 216 -2.96 9.34 10.34
CA PRO A 216 -2.90 10.31 9.27
C PRO A 216 -2.77 11.70 9.90
N ILE A 217 -1.64 12.37 9.69
CA ILE A 217 -1.46 13.73 10.15
C ILE A 217 -2.38 14.57 9.25
N PRO A 218 -3.44 15.20 9.80
CA PRO A 218 -4.31 16.03 8.99
C PRO A 218 -3.49 17.16 8.40
N THR A 219 -3.47 17.26 7.07
CA THR A 219 -2.83 18.37 6.35
C THR A 219 -3.65 19.65 6.48
N GLU A 220 -4.94 19.52 6.77
CA GLU A 220 -5.78 20.63 7.18
C GLU A 220 -5.57 20.92 8.68
N PRO A 221 -5.40 22.19 9.07
CA PRO A 221 -5.37 22.55 10.48
C PRO A 221 -6.66 22.06 11.14
N ILE A 222 -6.51 21.20 12.16
CA ILE A 222 -7.63 20.85 13.04
C ILE A 222 -8.01 22.14 13.76
N PHE A 223 -8.98 22.87 13.22
CA PHE A 223 -9.59 23.95 13.96
C PHE A 223 -10.33 23.30 15.13
N PRO A 224 -9.97 23.60 16.39
CA PRO A 224 -10.78 23.14 17.50
C PRO A 224 -12.19 23.66 17.24
N ILE A 225 -13.17 22.76 17.21
CA ILE A 225 -14.58 23.13 17.11
C ILE A 225 -14.80 24.12 18.26
N ARG A 226 -14.89 25.41 17.93
CA ARG A 226 -15.34 26.41 18.88
C ARG A 226 -16.78 25.99 19.15
N PRO A 227 -17.15 25.66 20.40
CA PRO A 227 -18.54 25.43 20.71
C PRO A 227 -19.35 26.62 20.18
N PRO A 228 -20.56 26.40 19.64
CA PRO A 228 -21.47 27.50 19.37
C PRO A 228 -21.52 28.43 20.60
N LEU A 229 -21.54 29.73 20.37
CA LEU A 229 -21.63 30.73 21.44
C LEU A 229 -22.70 30.29 22.46
N GLY A 230 -22.27 30.06 23.71
CA GLY A 230 -23.15 29.66 24.81
C GLY A 230 -23.07 28.19 25.25
N ILE A 231 -22.41 27.29 24.51
CA ILE A 231 -22.30 25.87 24.91
C ILE A 231 -20.98 25.63 25.67
N ARG A 232 -21.09 25.22 26.94
CA ARG A 232 -19.94 24.92 27.81
C ARG A 232 -19.27 23.59 27.43
N ARG A 233 -17.94 23.51 27.55
CA ARG A 233 -17.22 22.23 27.49
C ARG A 233 -17.54 21.39 28.73
N PRO A 234 -17.86 20.09 28.60
CA PRO A 234 -18.01 19.20 29.75
C PRO A 234 -16.71 19.13 30.54
N GLY A 235 -16.76 19.26 31.87
CA GLY A 235 -15.63 18.95 32.75
C GLY A 235 -14.71 20.10 33.19
N ARG A 236 -15.00 21.38 32.86
CA ARG A 236 -14.29 22.52 33.46
C ARG A 236 -15.13 23.13 34.60
N PRO A 237 -14.75 22.99 35.89
CA PRO A 237 -15.40 23.69 36.97
C PRO A 237 -15.08 25.18 36.84
N GLY A 238 -16.08 25.97 36.46
CA GLY A 238 -15.99 27.41 36.28
C GLY A 238 -17.17 28.10 36.94
N ARG A 239 -16.86 29.22 37.60
CA ARG A 239 -17.72 30.08 38.42
C ARG A 239 -19.17 30.20 37.88
N PRO A 240 -20.20 30.10 38.73
CA PRO A 240 -21.60 30.21 38.29
C PRO A 240 -21.89 31.59 37.68
N ASP A 241 -22.69 31.60 36.60
CA ASP A 241 -23.17 32.79 35.86
C ASP A 241 -24.36 33.45 36.58
N MET A 242 -24.26 33.74 37.88
CA MET A 242 -25.30 34.49 38.57
C MET A 242 -24.73 35.76 39.19
N PRO A 243 -25.39 36.93 39.00
CA PRO A 243 -25.10 38.09 39.83
C PRO A 243 -25.33 37.72 41.29
N VAL A 244 -24.39 38.11 42.16
CA VAL A 244 -24.38 37.86 43.60
C VAL A 244 -25.46 38.70 44.30
N LEU A 245 -26.73 38.48 43.98
CA LEU A 245 -27.86 39.22 44.56
C LEU A 245 -29.06 38.35 44.97
N PHE A 246 -28.85 37.04 45.09
CA PHE A 246 -29.77 36.18 45.84
C PHE A 246 -29.01 35.35 46.87
N LEU A 247 -28.27 36.06 47.74
CA LEU A 247 -28.08 35.60 49.12
C LEU A 247 -29.46 35.61 49.76
N ARG A 248 -30.12 34.45 49.80
CA ARG A 248 -31.32 34.29 50.61
C ARG A 248 -30.94 34.14 52.09
N SER A 249 -31.84 34.68 52.90
CA SER A 249 -31.76 35.07 54.30
C SER A 249 -31.74 33.92 55.32
N GLU A 250 -31.84 32.67 54.89
CA GLU A 250 -32.00 31.49 55.77
C GLU A 250 -30.71 30.91 56.38
N TRP A 251 -29.53 31.51 56.15
CA TRP A 251 -28.26 31.10 56.79
C TRP A 251 -27.79 32.01 57.94
N GLN A 252 -28.70 32.83 58.49
CA GLN A 252 -28.50 33.49 59.78
C GLN A 252 -29.02 32.56 60.90
N LEU A 253 -28.11 31.81 61.52
CA LEU A 253 -28.34 31.16 62.82
C LEU A 253 -27.71 32.03 63.91
N GLN A 254 -28.61 32.59 64.75
CA GLN A 254 -28.44 33.36 66.00
C GLN A 254 -27.64 34.66 65.98
#